data_AF-A0AAV4LIJ3-F1
#
_entry.id   AF-A0AAV4LIJ3-F1
#
_cell.length_a   1.000
_cell.length_b   1.000
_cell.length_c   1.000
_cell.angle_alpha   90.00
_cell.angle_beta   90.00
_cell.angle_gamma   90.00
#
_symmetry.space_group_name_H-M   'P 1'
#
loop_
_entity.id
_entity.type
_entity.pdbx_description
1 polymer ?
#
loop_
_entity_poly.entity_id
_entity_poly.type
_entity_poly.pdbx_seq_one_letter_code
_entity_poly.pdbx_strand_id
1 'polypeptide(L)' 'MQQRERLIQRRLELNMNHEQVAELAKITRAYYSNIEAGRKTPSMRVAKRIADALQTTVDQIFFEGDVPKRNTA' A
#
# COMPACT_ATOMS: atom_id res chain seq x y z
N MET A 1 -10.15 -12.44 7.19
CA MET A 1 -9.09 -11.46 6.88
C MET A 1 -9.59 -10.61 5.74
N GLN A 2 -9.70 -9.30 5.91
CA GLN A 2 -10.16 -8.40 4.85
C GLN A 2 -8.98 -8.08 3.92
N GLN A 3 -9.19 -8.16 2.61
CA GLN A 3 -8.17 -7.77 1.63
C GLN A 3 -8.02 -6.24 1.60
N ARG A 4 -6.81 -5.76 1.30
CA ARG A 4 -6.56 -4.32 1.12
C ARG A 4 -6.97 -3.91 -0.29
N GLU A 5 -8.27 -3.78 -0.51
CA GLU A 5 -8.84 -3.53 -1.84
C GLU A 5 -8.23 -2.29 -2.50
N ARG A 6 -8.04 -1.20 -1.76
CA ARG A 6 -7.42 0.03 -2.29
C ARG A 6 -6.00 -0.19 -2.83
N LEU A 7 -5.21 -1.03 -2.15
CA LEU A 7 -3.85 -1.36 -2.57
C LEU A 7 -3.88 -2.14 -3.89
N ILE A 8 -4.81 -3.10 -4.00
CA ILE A 8 -5.02 -3.91 -5.21
C ILE A 8 -5.49 -3.02 -6.36
N GLN A 9 -6.51 -2.19 -6.15
CA GLN A 9 -7.05 -1.29 -7.16
C GLN A 9 -5.98 -0.34 -7.68
N ARG A 10 -5.22 0.30 -6.79
CA ARG A 10 -4.15 1.22 -7.20
C ARG A 10 -3.06 0.53 -8.03
N ARG A 11 -2.70 -0.70 -7.67
CA ARG A 11 -1.76 -1.51 -8.47
C ARG A 11 -2.32 -1.79 -9.88
N LEU A 12 -3.61 -2.12 -9.98
CA LEU A 12 -4.27 -2.38 -11.25
C LEU A 12 -4.38 -1.12 -12.13
N GLU A 13 -4.69 0.03 -11.54
CA GLU A 13 -4.70 1.34 -12.23
C GLU A 13 -3.35 1.66 -12.88
N LEU A 14 -2.25 1.27 -12.24
CA LEU A 14 -0.90 1.45 -12.74
C LEU A 14 -0.44 0.32 -13.68
N ASN A 15 -1.31 -0.64 -13.99
CA ASN A 15 -0.99 -1.84 -14.77
C ASN A 15 0.25 -2.60 -14.26
N MET A 16 0.47 -2.58 -12.94
CA MET A 16 1.61 -3.25 -12.32
C MET A 16 1.23 -4.66 -11.83
N ASN A 17 2.16 -5.59 -11.99
CA ASN A 17 2.08 -6.90 -11.35
C ASN A 17 2.71 -6.87 -9.94
N HIS A 18 2.49 -7.92 -9.15
CA HIS A 18 3.02 -8.01 -7.79
C HIS A 18 4.56 -7.98 -7.71
N GLU A 19 5.26 -8.47 -8.73
CA GLU A 19 6.73 -8.47 -8.78
C GLU A 19 7.24 -7.04 -8.97
N GLN A 20 6.66 -6.29 -9.90
CA GLN A 20 7.05 -4.90 -10.18
C GLN A 20 6.88 -4.00 -8.95
N VAL A 21 5.76 -4.11 -8.24
CA VAL A 21 5.56 -3.33 -7.01
C VAL A 21 6.54 -3.75 -5.92
N ALA A 22 6.80 -5.05 -5.79
CA ALA A 22 7.75 -5.57 -4.81
C ALA A 22 9.18 -5.12 -5.10
N GLU A 23 9.61 -5.10 -6.36
CA GLU A 23 10.92 -4.63 -6.81
C GLU A 23 11.10 -3.14 -6.53
N LEU A 24 10.13 -2.30 -6.93
CA LEU A 24 10.13 -0.86 -6.66
C LEU A 24 10.13 -0.56 -5.16
N ALA A 25 9.32 -1.30 -4.40
CA ALA A 25 9.28 -1.19 -2.95
C ALA A 25 10.45 -1.93 -2.27
N LYS A 26 11.39 -2.54 -3.02
CA LYS A 26 12.47 -3.46 -2.62
C LYS A 26 12.13 -4.38 -1.43
N ILE A 27 11.04 -5.12 -1.60
CA ILE A 27 10.55 -6.20 -0.74
C ILE A 27 10.37 -7.46 -1.57
N THR A 28 10.08 -8.59 -0.94
CA THR A 28 9.78 -9.81 -1.70
C THR A 28 8.34 -9.80 -2.21
N ARG A 29 8.11 -10.38 -3.40
CA ARG A 29 6.75 -10.56 -3.95
C ARG A 29 5.81 -11.28 -2.99
N ALA A 30 6.30 -12.31 -2.29
CA ALA A 30 5.53 -13.04 -1.29
C ALA A 30 5.11 -12.14 -0.12
N TYR A 31 5.98 -11.23 0.31
CA TYR A 31 5.65 -10.27 1.35
C TYR A 31 4.59 -9.27 0.87
N TYR A 32 4.74 -8.73 -0.33
CA TYR A 32 3.75 -7.83 -0.94
C TYR A 32 2.37 -8.47 -1.08
N SER A 33 2.30 -9.71 -1.60
CA SER A 33 1.04 -10.45 -1.72
C SER A 33 0.37 -10.70 -0.36
N ASN A 34 1.16 -10.98 0.69
CA ASN A 34 0.61 -11.11 2.05
C ASN A 34 0.09 -9.79 2.61
N ILE A 35 0.65 -8.64 2.20
CA ILE A 35 0.13 -7.32 2.59
C ILE A 35 -1.22 -7.07 1.92
N GLU A 36 -1.32 -7.29 0.61
CA GLU A 36 -2.59 -7.16 -0.14
C GLU A 36 -3.68 -8.10 0.43
N ALA A 37 -3.32 -9.33 0.79
CA ALA A 37 -4.22 -10.28 1.41
C ALA A 37 -4.59 -9.95 2.88
N GLY A 38 -4.09 -8.83 3.43
CA GLY A 38 -4.31 -8.42 4.82
C GLY A 38 -3.60 -9.30 5.86
N ARG A 39 -2.76 -10.25 5.44
CA ARG A 39 -2.03 -11.21 6.29
C ARG A 39 -0.84 -10.60 7.01
N LYS A 40 -0.28 -9.52 6.48
CA LYS A 40 0.84 -8.80 7.08
C LYS A 40 0.58 -7.31 7.09
N THR A 41 0.96 -6.67 8.19
CA THR A 41 1.02 -5.22 8.31
C THR A 41 2.47 -4.79 8.08
N PRO A 42 2.77 -4.01 7.03
CA PRO A 42 4.12 -3.52 6.79
C PRO A 42 4.52 -2.50 7.87
N SER A 43 5.83 -2.37 8.10
CA SER A 43 6.34 -1.24 8.89
C SER A 43 6.11 0.08 8.16
N MET A 44 6.09 1.21 8.87
CA MET A 44 5.94 2.54 8.27
C MET A 44 6.92 2.79 7.11
N ARG A 45 8.18 2.36 7.27
CA ARG A 45 9.21 2.47 6.21
C ARG A 45 8.85 1.68 4.95
N VAL A 46 8.30 0.48 5.12
CA VAL A 46 7.87 -0.34 3.97
C VAL A 46 6.58 0.19 3.37
N ALA A 47 5.61 0.60 4.20
CA ALA A 47 4.38 1.22 3.74
C ALA A 47 4.66 2.45 2.87
N LYS A 48 5.60 3.31 3.28
CA LYS A 48 6.06 4.44 2.47
C LYS A 48 6.64 4.00 1.13
N ARG A 49 7.51 2.99 1.11
CA ARG A 49 8.11 2.49 -0.13
C ARG A 49 7.08 1.89 -1.10
N ILE A 50 6.07 1.21 -0.57
CA ILE A 50 4.94 0.70 -1.35
C ILE A 50 4.11 1.88 -1.91
N ALA A 51 3.85 2.91 -1.11
CA ALA A 51 3.15 4.11 -1.57
C ALA A 51 3.93 4.84 -2.67
N ASP A 52 5.24 5.00 -2.49
CA ASP A 52 6.14 5.60 -3.47
C ASP A 52 6.13 4.77 -4.79
N ALA A 53 6.19 3.43 -4.70
CA ALA A 53 6.10 2.54 -5.85
C ALA A 53 4.75 2.63 -6.60
N LEU A 54 3.66 2.81 -5.85
CA LEU A 54 2.29 2.94 -6.36
C LEU A 54 1.91 4.40 -6.66
N GLN A 55 2.88 5.32 -6.69
CA GLN A 55 2.68 6.74 -7.00
C GLN A 55 1.49 7.33 -6.23
N THR A 56 1.45 7.09 -4.92
CA THR A 56 0.36 7.46 -4.01
C THR A 56 0.92 7.75 -2.61
N THR A 57 0.06 8.03 -1.64
CA THR A 57 0.44 8.25 -0.24
C THR A 57 0.02 7.07 0.62
N VAL A 58 0.74 6.86 1.73
CA VAL A 58 0.40 5.81 2.71
C VAL A 58 -1.05 5.95 3.18
N ASP A 59 -1.50 7.18 3.37
CA ASP A 59 -2.88 7.53 3.74
C ASP A 59 -3.91 6.94 2.77
N GLN A 60 -3.71 7.13 1.46
CA GLN A 60 -4.67 6.68 0.44
C GLN A 60 -4.81 5.16 0.39
N ILE A 61 -3.72 4.41 0.58
CA ILE A 61 -3.71 2.95 0.47
C ILE A 61 -3.89 2.20 1.80
N PHE A 62 -3.67 2.84 2.95
CA PHE A 62 -3.76 2.19 4.28
C PHE A 62 -4.88 2.71 5.19
N PHE A 63 -5.47 3.89 4.93
CA PHE A 63 -6.49 4.48 5.82
C PHE A 63 -7.86 4.57 5.14
N GLU A 64 -8.85 3.87 5.70
CA GLU A 64 -10.26 4.00 5.33
C GLU A 64 -10.96 4.97 6.29
N GLY A 65 -11.21 6.19 5.83
CA GLY A 65 -11.95 7.19 6.60
C GLY A 65 -11.31 8.56 6.45
N ASP A 66 -12.18 9.56 6.31
CA ASP A 66 -11.85 10.98 6.27
C ASP A 66 -10.79 11.27 7.34
N VAL A 67 -9.56 11.57 6.89
CA VAL A 67 -8.48 11.94 7.80
C VAL A 67 -9.00 13.19 8.50
N PRO A 68 -9.29 13.18 9.82
CA PRO A 68 -9.80 14.37 10.47
C PRO A 68 -8.75 15.44 10.24
N LYS A 69 -9.12 16.50 9.50
CA LYS A 69 -8.24 17.65 9.27
C LYS A 69 -7.80 18.07 10.66
N ARG A 70 -6.51 17.86 10.97
CA ARG A 70 -5.97 18.28 12.26
C ARG A 70 -6.32 19.75 12.44
N ASN A 71 -6.98 20.08 13.55
CA ASN A 71 -7.20 21.45 13.96
C ASN A 71 -5.84 22.16 13.95
N THR A 72 -5.63 23.01 12.95
CA THR A 72 -4.67 24.10 13.03
C THR A 72 -5.22 25.03 14.10
N ALA A 73 -4.59 25.00 15.27
CA ALA A 73 -4.78 26.00 16.33
C ALA A 73 -3.98 27.26 15.98
#